data_AF-A0A504BM81-F1
#
_entry.id   AF-A0A504BM81-F1
#
_cell.length_a   1.000
_cell.length_b   1.000
_cell.length_c   1.000
_cell.angle_alpha   90.00
_cell.angle_beta   90.00
_cell.angle_gamma   90.00
#
_symmetry.space_group_name_H-M   'P 1'
#
loop_
_entity.id
_entity.type
_entity.pdbx_description
1 polymer ?
#
loop_
_entity_poly.entity_id
_entity_poly.type
_entity_poly.pdbx_seq_one_letter_code
_entity_poly.pdbx_strand_id
1 'polypeptide(L)'
;MSRHVTFMTIDDAAHYSAQERAAIVAAYPEHEREARARGIPVLGSGRIFPVAEALIVCEPFRLPRYWPRIGALDFGWDHPSAAVELAWDTEADVVYVTKAARASQQTPAMQTLTLRPWGEWLPFAWPRDGRRETLEGAGVALAKQYAAHGLNMLSRHAQFADGSVSVEAGLMEMLDRMQSGRFKVFSTLTDWFEEFRLYQRQGFRMFRIVQDAFGPSTGYPEGSAVNGIPLRDQVVFERDLGAD
;
A
#
# COMPACT_ATOMS: atom_id res chain seq x y z
N MET A 1 13.37 -18.36 -11.72
CA MET A 1 11.93 -18.56 -11.94
C MET A 1 11.21 -17.27 -11.57
N SER A 2 10.48 -16.62 -12.47
CA SER A 2 9.68 -15.43 -12.10
C SER A 2 8.43 -15.90 -11.36
N ARG A 3 8.24 -15.44 -10.12
CA ARG A 3 6.98 -15.63 -9.40
C ARG A 3 5.94 -14.73 -10.06
N HIS A 4 4.84 -15.31 -10.51
CA HIS A 4 3.67 -14.59 -11.05
C HIS A 4 2.47 -14.93 -10.18
N VAL A 5 1.68 -13.92 -9.81
CA VAL A 5 0.42 -14.07 -9.08
C VAL A 5 -0.72 -13.69 -10.03
N THR A 6 -1.65 -14.62 -10.25
CA THR A 6 -2.87 -14.39 -11.02
C THR A 6 -4.04 -14.28 -10.05
N PHE A 7 -4.76 -13.16 -10.08
CA PHE A 7 -5.97 -12.96 -9.30
C PHE A 7 -7.19 -13.30 -10.16
N MET A 8 -8.14 -14.02 -9.58
CA MET A 8 -9.43 -14.33 -10.20
C MET A 8 -10.53 -13.96 -9.23
N THR A 9 -11.58 -13.36 -9.77
CA THR A 9 -12.81 -12.97 -9.08
C THR A 9 -13.95 -13.89 -9.51
N ILE A 10 -15.11 -13.76 -8.87
CA ILE A 10 -16.31 -14.44 -9.35
C ILE A 10 -16.70 -13.99 -10.77
N ASP A 11 -16.23 -12.81 -11.21
CA ASP A 11 -16.52 -12.33 -12.55
C ASP A 11 -15.69 -13.01 -13.65
N ASP A 12 -14.55 -13.60 -13.28
CA ASP A 12 -13.68 -14.38 -14.17
C ASP A 12 -14.20 -15.82 -14.38
N ALA A 13 -15.17 -16.25 -13.57
CA ALA A 13 -15.83 -17.53 -13.71
C ALA A 13 -16.89 -17.49 -14.83
N ALA A 14 -16.44 -17.75 -16.07
CA ALA A 14 -17.28 -17.70 -17.28
C ALA A 14 -18.47 -18.70 -17.30
N HIS A 15 -18.51 -19.66 -16.38
CA HIS A 15 -19.60 -20.63 -16.26
C HIS A 15 -20.79 -20.15 -15.43
N TYR A 16 -20.69 -18.99 -14.76
CA TYR A 16 -21.82 -18.37 -14.06
C TYR A 16 -22.42 -17.22 -14.85
N SER A 17 -23.74 -17.21 -14.98
CA SER A 17 -24.51 -16.03 -15.42
C SER A 17 -24.43 -14.89 -14.40
N ALA A 18 -24.69 -13.66 -14.83
CA ALA A 18 -24.70 -12.49 -13.94
C ALA A 18 -25.67 -12.65 -12.76
N GLN A 19 -26.79 -13.35 -12.98
CA GLN A 19 -27.81 -13.58 -11.96
C GLN A 19 -27.34 -14.62 -10.92
N GLU A 20 -26.65 -15.67 -11.35
CA GLU A 20 -26.04 -16.67 -10.46
C GLU A 20 -24.90 -16.06 -9.64
N ARG A 21 -24.06 -15.22 -10.24
CA ARG A 21 -23.02 -14.48 -9.53
C ARG A 21 -23.62 -13.60 -8.42
N ALA A 22 -24.67 -12.84 -8.73
CA ALA A 22 -25.34 -11.99 -7.74
C ALA A 22 -25.94 -12.82 -6.59
N ALA A 23 -26.54 -13.98 -6.88
CA ALA A 23 -27.07 -14.88 -5.86
C ALA A 23 -25.97 -15.47 -4.97
N ILE A 24 -24.84 -15.90 -5.56
CA ILE A 24 -23.67 -16.41 -4.81
C ILE A 24 -23.09 -15.33 -3.89
N VAL A 25 -22.92 -14.10 -4.41
CA VAL A 25 -22.40 -12.97 -3.63
C VAL A 25 -23.35 -12.60 -2.48
N ALA A 26 -24.66 -12.61 -2.72
CA ALA A 26 -25.66 -12.33 -1.69
C ALA A 26 -25.67 -13.38 -0.58
N ALA A 27 -25.36 -14.64 -0.89
CA ALA A 27 -25.30 -15.73 0.08
C ALA A 27 -24.11 -15.65 1.06
N TYR A 28 -23.07 -14.86 0.74
CA TYR A 28 -21.95 -14.67 1.65
C TYR A 28 -22.33 -13.79 2.86
N PRO A 29 -21.82 -14.14 4.07
CA PRO A 29 -21.87 -13.23 5.22
C PRO A 29 -21.27 -11.86 4.84
N GLU A 30 -21.89 -10.77 5.28
CA GLU A 30 -21.53 -9.42 4.83
C GLU A 30 -20.04 -9.09 5.04
N HIS A 31 -19.43 -9.58 6.12
CA HIS A 31 -18.02 -9.40 6.45
C HIS A 31 -17.05 -10.27 5.61
N GLU A 32 -17.55 -11.30 4.91
CA GLU A 32 -16.75 -12.17 4.02
C GLU A 32 -17.07 -11.94 2.54
N ARG A 33 -18.10 -11.15 2.24
CA ARG A 33 -18.66 -11.01 0.89
C ARG A 33 -17.65 -10.44 -0.10
N GLU A 34 -16.96 -9.35 0.26
CA GLU A 34 -15.88 -8.79 -0.57
C GLU A 34 -14.71 -9.77 -0.72
N ALA A 35 -14.34 -10.44 0.38
CA ALA A 35 -13.25 -11.40 0.39
C ALA A 35 -13.47 -12.57 -0.57
N ARG A 36 -14.63 -13.20 -0.51
CA ARG A 36 -14.98 -14.36 -1.32
C ARG A 36 -15.34 -14.00 -2.76
N ALA A 37 -15.97 -12.85 -2.99
CA ALA A 37 -16.36 -12.43 -4.34
C ALA A 37 -15.18 -11.92 -5.19
N ARG A 38 -14.23 -11.22 -4.57
CA ARG A 38 -13.15 -10.51 -5.28
C ARG A 38 -11.76 -11.07 -5.00
N GLY A 39 -11.66 -12.19 -4.30
CA GLY A 39 -10.37 -12.78 -3.89
C GLY A 39 -9.60 -11.89 -2.91
N ILE A 40 -10.31 -11.07 -2.14
CA ILE A 40 -9.72 -10.14 -1.16
C ILE A 40 -9.37 -10.93 0.12
N PRO A 41 -8.16 -10.80 0.68
CA PRO A 41 -7.81 -11.47 1.95
C PRO A 41 -8.77 -11.05 3.10
N VAL A 42 -9.27 -12.02 3.87
CA VAL A 42 -10.27 -11.82 4.95
C VAL A 42 -9.69 -11.00 6.12
N LEU A 43 -10.55 -10.16 6.74
CA LEU A 43 -10.30 -9.39 7.96
C LEU A 43 -9.64 -10.25 9.06
N GLY A 44 -8.42 -9.87 9.46
CA GLY A 44 -7.56 -10.60 10.40
C GLY A 44 -6.14 -10.90 9.86
N SER A 45 -5.89 -10.70 8.57
CA SER A 45 -4.63 -11.11 7.90
C SER A 45 -3.51 -10.06 7.84
N GLY A 46 -3.64 -8.91 8.51
CA GLY A 46 -2.61 -7.87 8.54
C GLY A 46 -2.72 -6.78 7.46
N ARG A 47 -3.89 -6.57 6.84
CA ARG A 47 -4.11 -5.43 5.92
C ARG A 47 -3.76 -4.10 6.58
N ILE A 48 -3.10 -3.21 5.83
CA ILE A 48 -2.76 -1.87 6.34
C ILE A 48 -4.01 -1.00 6.44
N PHE A 49 -4.89 -1.06 5.42
CA PHE A 49 -6.14 -0.30 5.38
C PHE A 49 -7.35 -1.24 5.47
N PRO A 50 -7.89 -1.50 6.67
CA PRO A 50 -9.09 -2.31 6.84
C PRO A 50 -10.37 -1.48 6.58
N VAL A 51 -10.46 -0.85 5.40
CA VAL A 51 -11.61 -0.01 5.00
C VAL A 51 -12.26 -0.62 3.76
N ALA A 52 -13.60 -0.65 3.72
CA ALA A 52 -14.33 -1.13 2.56
C ALA A 52 -14.10 -0.21 1.35
N GLU A 53 -13.89 -0.79 0.16
CA GLU A 53 -13.61 -0.03 -1.07
C GLU A 53 -14.73 0.98 -1.38
N ALA A 54 -15.99 0.57 -1.13
CA ALA A 54 -17.18 1.39 -1.31
C ALA A 54 -17.17 2.70 -0.50
N LEU A 55 -16.40 2.79 0.60
CA LEU A 55 -16.32 4.01 1.41
C LEU A 55 -15.38 5.06 0.81
N ILE A 56 -14.44 4.65 -0.02
CA ILE A 56 -13.40 5.52 -0.58
C ILE A 56 -13.56 5.73 -2.08
N VAL A 57 -14.26 4.85 -2.79
CA VAL A 57 -14.53 5.02 -4.21
C VAL A 57 -15.46 6.21 -4.48
N CYS A 58 -15.18 6.94 -5.56
CA CYS A 58 -16.07 7.98 -6.06
C CYS A 58 -16.00 8.06 -7.59
N GLU A 59 -17.08 8.48 -8.23
CA GLU A 59 -17.10 8.68 -9.69
C GLU A 59 -16.22 9.85 -10.10
N PRO A 60 -15.48 9.76 -11.22
CA PRO A 60 -14.70 10.87 -11.73
C PRO A 60 -15.57 12.11 -12.01
N PHE A 61 -15.05 13.27 -11.64
CA PHE A 61 -15.69 14.54 -11.93
C PHE A 61 -14.67 15.61 -12.32
N ARG A 62 -15.17 16.73 -12.86
CA ARG A 62 -14.31 17.86 -13.20
C ARG A 62 -13.88 18.61 -11.94
N LEU A 63 -12.59 18.53 -11.63
CA LEU A 63 -12.02 19.20 -10.46
C LEU A 63 -12.14 20.74 -10.55
N PRO A 64 -12.58 21.42 -9.48
CA PRO A 64 -12.51 22.87 -9.38
C PRO A 64 -11.09 23.40 -9.53
N ARG A 65 -10.91 24.51 -10.26
CA ARG A 65 -9.58 25.08 -10.55
C ARG A 65 -8.85 25.60 -9.31
N TYR A 66 -9.59 25.99 -8.27
CA TYR A 66 -9.03 26.58 -7.05
C TYR A 66 -8.59 25.54 -6.03
N TRP A 67 -8.91 24.25 -6.23
CA TRP A 67 -8.42 23.20 -5.36
C TRP A 67 -6.91 23.00 -5.55
N PRO A 68 -6.11 23.03 -4.46
CA PRO A 68 -4.71 22.68 -4.52
C PRO A 68 -4.52 21.27 -5.07
N ARG A 69 -3.49 21.10 -5.89
CA ARG A 69 -3.14 19.82 -6.50
C ARG A 69 -1.65 19.55 -6.36
N ILE A 70 -1.32 18.30 -6.14
CA ILE A 70 0.05 17.83 -5.99
C ILE A 70 0.18 16.43 -6.59
N GLY A 71 1.25 16.21 -7.34
CA GLY A 71 1.69 14.87 -7.72
C GLY A 71 2.53 14.25 -6.60
N ALA A 72 2.44 12.95 -6.40
CA ALA A 72 3.38 12.19 -5.58
C ALA A 72 3.97 11.09 -6.45
N LEU A 73 5.30 10.96 -6.43
CA LEU A 73 6.07 10.02 -7.23
C LEU A 73 6.90 9.13 -6.30
N ASP A 74 6.75 7.82 -6.42
CA ASP A 74 7.60 6.81 -5.81
C ASP A 74 8.56 6.25 -6.86
N PHE A 75 9.85 6.30 -6.55
CA PHE A 75 10.88 5.85 -7.48
C PHE A 75 11.03 4.33 -7.38
N GLY A 76 11.05 3.64 -8.52
CA GLY A 76 11.22 2.19 -8.56
C GLY A 76 11.87 1.73 -9.86
N TRP A 77 12.70 0.70 -9.75
CA TRP A 77 13.23 -0.05 -10.89
C TRP A 77 12.92 -1.53 -10.76
N ASP A 78 13.40 -2.16 -9.68
CA ASP A 78 13.14 -3.58 -9.36
C ASP A 78 11.69 -3.77 -8.89
N HIS A 79 11.19 -2.84 -8.06
CA HIS A 79 9.76 -2.63 -7.89
C HIS A 79 9.24 -1.59 -8.90
N PRO A 80 7.97 -1.66 -9.32
CA PRO A 80 7.39 -0.65 -10.18
C PRO A 80 7.50 0.73 -9.53
N SER A 81 7.84 1.73 -10.33
CA SER A 81 7.59 3.12 -9.99
C SER A 81 6.10 3.42 -10.03
N ALA A 82 5.66 4.36 -9.20
CA ALA A 82 4.26 4.75 -9.10
C ALA A 82 4.14 6.26 -8.98
N ALA A 83 3.09 6.83 -9.56
CA ALA A 83 2.75 8.23 -9.40
C ALA A 83 1.25 8.38 -9.19
N VAL A 84 0.85 9.35 -8.36
CA VAL A 84 -0.55 9.72 -8.16
C VAL A 84 -0.72 11.23 -8.19
N GLU A 85 -1.89 11.71 -8.62
CA GLU A 85 -2.30 13.10 -8.46
C GLU A 85 -3.36 13.21 -7.36
N LEU A 86 -3.06 14.04 -6.37
CA LEU A 86 -3.97 14.41 -5.29
C LEU A 86 -4.57 15.79 -5.57
N ALA A 87 -5.88 15.92 -5.38
CA ALA A 87 -6.58 17.20 -5.32
C ALA A 87 -7.21 17.35 -3.94
N TRP A 88 -7.17 18.54 -3.36
CA TRP A 88 -7.68 18.79 -2.02
C TRP A 88 -8.82 19.79 -2.03
N ASP A 89 -9.99 19.36 -1.59
CA ASP A 89 -11.07 20.25 -1.20
C ASP A 89 -10.74 20.83 0.18
N THR A 90 -10.30 22.09 0.20
CA THR A 90 -9.89 22.78 1.43
C THR A 90 -11.07 23.18 2.31
N GLU A 91 -12.29 23.22 1.78
CA GLU A 91 -13.48 23.61 2.55
C GLU A 91 -14.07 22.40 3.28
N ALA A 92 -14.15 21.26 2.59
CA ALA A 92 -14.64 20.01 3.18
C ALA A 92 -13.53 19.14 3.81
N ASP A 93 -12.26 19.54 3.63
CA ASP A 93 -11.07 18.77 3.99
C ASP A 93 -11.07 17.34 3.41
N VAL A 94 -11.39 17.22 2.12
CA VAL A 94 -11.42 15.92 1.41
C VAL A 94 -10.29 15.86 0.38
N VAL A 95 -9.47 14.83 0.48
CA VAL A 95 -8.41 14.53 -0.50
C VAL A 95 -8.94 13.53 -1.52
N TYR A 96 -8.75 13.84 -2.80
CA TYR A 96 -9.12 13.01 -3.93
C TYR A 96 -7.88 12.50 -4.66
N VAL A 97 -7.74 11.19 -4.82
CA VAL A 97 -6.81 10.58 -5.77
C VAL A 97 -7.50 10.53 -7.14
N THR A 98 -6.95 11.27 -8.09
CA THR A 98 -7.65 11.61 -9.34
C THR A 98 -6.96 11.06 -10.59
N LYS A 99 -5.66 10.77 -10.46
CA LYS A 99 -4.84 10.10 -11.48
C LYS A 99 -3.89 9.14 -10.80
N ALA A 100 -3.57 8.05 -11.48
CA ALA A 100 -2.53 7.12 -11.08
C ALA A 100 -1.76 6.68 -12.34
N ALA A 101 -0.47 6.42 -12.19
CA ALA A 101 0.37 5.80 -13.20
C ALA A 101 1.32 4.83 -12.52
N ARG A 102 1.47 3.64 -13.09
CA ARG A 102 2.43 2.63 -12.66
C ARG A 102 3.36 2.31 -13.83
N ALA A 103 4.65 2.22 -13.57
CA ALA A 103 5.63 1.89 -14.60
C ALA A 103 6.72 0.96 -14.06
N SER A 104 6.91 -0.18 -14.73
CA SER A 104 7.96 -1.15 -14.42
C SER A 104 9.15 -0.97 -15.36
N GLN A 105 10.37 -0.94 -14.82
CA GLN A 105 11.62 -0.88 -15.59
C GLN A 105 11.67 0.27 -16.62
N GLN A 106 11.09 1.43 -16.27
CA GLN A 106 11.13 2.62 -17.12
C GLN A 106 12.08 3.67 -16.56
N THR A 107 12.82 4.33 -17.44
CA THR A 107 13.73 5.41 -17.07
C THR A 107 12.95 6.67 -16.65
N PRO A 108 13.56 7.59 -15.86
CA PRO A 108 12.94 8.85 -15.50
C PRO A 108 12.44 9.67 -16.70
N ALA A 109 13.15 9.63 -17.83
CA ALA A 109 12.73 10.30 -19.05
C ALA A 109 11.39 9.76 -19.57
N MET A 110 11.24 8.44 -19.65
CA MET A 110 10.01 7.80 -20.13
C MET A 110 8.83 8.04 -19.19
N GLN A 111 9.06 7.93 -17.88
CA GLN A 111 8.04 8.22 -16.88
C GLN A 111 7.59 9.69 -16.96
N THR A 112 8.52 10.62 -17.15
CA THR A 112 8.20 12.05 -17.31
C THR A 112 7.29 12.31 -18.51
N LEU A 113 7.47 11.60 -19.63
CA LEU A 113 6.57 11.72 -20.79
C LEU A 113 5.12 11.32 -20.46
N THR A 114 4.93 10.31 -19.61
CA THR A 114 3.60 9.87 -19.14
C THR A 114 2.96 10.86 -18.18
N LEU A 115 3.77 11.51 -17.33
CA LEU A 115 3.29 12.42 -16.28
C LEU A 115 3.11 13.86 -16.75
N ARG A 116 3.86 14.31 -17.76
CA ARG A 116 3.79 15.69 -18.28
C ARG A 116 2.38 16.12 -18.73
N PRO A 117 1.55 15.25 -19.36
CA PRO A 117 0.15 15.57 -19.67
C PRO A 117 -0.73 15.89 -18.46
N TRP A 118 -0.29 15.55 -17.24
CA TRP A 118 -1.05 15.91 -16.03
C TRP A 118 -1.02 17.41 -15.75
N GLY A 119 0.01 18.08 -16.26
CA GLY A 119 0.22 19.52 -16.19
C GLY A 119 1.66 19.85 -15.83
N GLU A 120 2.36 20.58 -16.69
CA GLU A 120 3.76 21.01 -16.43
C GLU A 120 3.89 21.86 -15.16
N TRP A 121 2.81 22.52 -14.75
CA TRP A 121 2.75 23.34 -13.55
C TRP A 121 2.62 22.52 -12.26
N LEU A 122 2.20 21.25 -12.32
CA LEU A 122 1.86 20.43 -11.15
C LEU A 122 3.13 20.08 -10.35
N PRO A 123 3.24 20.48 -9.08
CA PRO A 123 4.40 20.11 -8.26
C PRO A 123 4.37 18.62 -7.91
N PHE A 124 5.52 17.95 -7.93
CA PHE A 124 5.66 16.55 -7.55
C PHE A 124 6.48 16.38 -6.26
N ALA A 125 5.85 15.81 -5.23
CA ALA A 125 6.51 15.26 -4.06
C ALA A 125 7.19 13.94 -4.39
N TRP A 126 8.29 13.66 -3.71
CA TRP A 126 9.11 12.46 -3.91
C TRP A 126 9.69 11.98 -2.58
N PRO A 127 9.93 10.67 -2.40
CA PRO A 127 10.31 10.10 -1.11
C PRO A 127 11.75 10.47 -0.71
N ARG A 128 12.00 10.43 0.59
CA ARG A 128 13.37 10.28 1.09
C ARG A 128 13.84 8.85 0.76
N ASP A 129 14.48 8.67 -0.39
CA ASP A 129 15.08 7.36 -0.69
C ASP A 129 16.25 7.10 0.27
N GLY A 130 16.17 5.99 1.00
CA GLY A 130 17.07 5.67 2.12
C GLY A 130 17.06 4.20 2.50
N ARG A 131 16.79 3.29 1.56
CA ARG A 131 16.80 1.83 1.84
C ARG A 131 18.17 1.17 1.71
N ARG A 132 19.18 1.86 1.19
CA ARG A 132 20.57 1.42 1.28
C ARG A 132 21.36 2.43 2.09
N GLU A 133 21.87 1.99 3.24
CA GLU A 133 22.88 2.70 4.04
C GLU A 133 24.12 3.12 3.22
N THR A 134 24.25 2.64 1.97
CA THR A 134 25.33 2.97 1.04
C THR A 134 25.02 4.10 0.03
N LEU A 135 23.81 4.64 -0.03
CA LEU A 135 23.41 5.65 -1.03
C LEU A 135 22.61 6.82 -0.42
N GLU A 136 23.12 7.44 0.63
CA GLU A 136 22.66 8.78 1.01
C GLU A 136 22.71 9.70 -0.23
N GLY A 137 21.54 10.16 -0.70
CA GLY A 137 21.42 11.07 -1.85
C GLY A 137 20.90 10.48 -3.15
N ALA A 138 20.61 9.17 -3.24
CA ALA A 138 20.01 8.56 -4.45
C ALA A 138 18.68 9.22 -4.85
N GLY A 139 17.78 9.46 -3.90
CA GLY A 139 16.51 10.14 -4.16
C GLY A 139 16.68 11.57 -4.69
N VAL A 140 17.69 12.29 -4.21
CA VAL A 140 18.02 13.64 -4.71
C VAL A 140 18.52 13.58 -6.14
N ALA A 141 19.37 12.59 -6.45
CA ALA A 141 19.88 12.39 -7.80
C ALA A 141 18.75 12.03 -8.78
N LEU A 142 17.84 11.13 -8.38
CA LEU A 142 16.66 10.77 -9.17
C LEU A 142 15.73 11.97 -9.37
N ALA A 143 15.39 12.71 -8.31
CA ALA A 143 14.57 13.92 -8.42
C ALA A 143 15.18 14.95 -9.39
N LYS A 144 16.51 15.13 -9.37
CA LYS A 144 17.21 15.99 -10.34
C LYS A 144 17.09 15.47 -11.78
N GLN A 145 17.12 14.16 -12.00
CA GLN A 145 16.90 13.58 -13.33
C GLN A 145 15.48 13.85 -13.84
N TYR A 146 14.44 13.63 -13.02
CA TYR A 146 13.06 13.98 -13.37
C TYR A 146 12.91 15.48 -13.68
N ALA A 147 13.50 16.34 -12.85
CA ALA A 147 13.49 17.79 -13.07
C ALA A 147 14.19 18.17 -14.38
N ALA A 148 15.33 17.54 -14.71
CA ALA A 148 16.03 17.77 -15.97
C ALA A 148 15.22 17.34 -17.21
N HIS A 149 14.28 16.40 -17.05
CA HIS A 149 13.34 15.99 -18.08
C HIS A 149 12.04 16.83 -18.11
N GLY A 150 11.90 17.82 -17.23
CA GLY A 150 10.81 18.80 -17.26
C GLY A 150 9.65 18.51 -16.30
N LEU A 151 9.81 17.61 -15.32
CA LEU A 151 8.84 17.47 -14.23
C LEU A 151 9.08 18.54 -13.16
N ASN A 152 8.03 19.20 -12.68
CA ASN A 152 8.12 20.22 -11.62
C ASN A 152 8.32 19.56 -10.24
N MET A 153 9.55 19.11 -9.94
CA MET A 153 9.88 18.44 -8.68
C MET A 153 9.97 19.43 -7.51
N LEU A 154 9.42 19.07 -6.35
CA LEU A 154 9.64 19.83 -5.12
C LEU A 154 11.13 19.85 -4.75
N SER A 155 11.60 20.95 -4.17
CA SER A 155 13.02 21.14 -3.83
C SER A 155 13.51 20.25 -2.68
N ARG A 156 12.57 19.72 -1.87
CA ARG A 156 12.81 18.83 -0.74
C ARG A 156 11.93 17.60 -0.90
N HIS A 157 12.42 16.47 -0.37
CA HIS A 157 11.63 15.26 -0.29
C HIS A 157 10.40 15.45 0.61
N ALA A 158 9.42 14.56 0.46
CA ALA A 158 8.24 14.50 1.32
C ALA A 158 8.63 14.30 2.79
N GLN A 159 8.10 15.16 3.64
CA GLN A 159 8.31 15.16 5.09
C GLN A 159 7.10 15.80 5.78
N PHE A 160 6.87 15.46 7.04
CA PHE A 160 5.87 16.13 7.87
C PHE A 160 6.30 17.57 8.21
N ALA A 161 5.38 18.33 8.79
CA ALA A 161 5.64 19.72 9.18
C ALA A 161 6.80 19.87 10.18
N ASP A 162 7.03 18.87 11.02
CA ASP A 162 8.15 18.79 11.96
C ASP A 162 9.46 18.28 11.30
N GLY A 163 9.43 17.97 10.01
CA GLY A 163 10.55 17.43 9.24
C GLY A 163 10.73 15.92 9.33
N SER A 164 9.89 15.21 10.07
CA SER A 164 9.95 13.75 10.18
C SER A 164 9.50 13.04 8.89
N VAL A 165 9.87 11.77 8.75
CA VAL A 165 9.55 10.90 7.58
C VAL A 165 8.94 9.57 8.04
N SER A 166 8.00 9.62 8.98
CA SER A 166 7.38 8.43 9.58
C SER A 166 6.34 7.79 8.66
N VAL A 167 6.64 6.59 8.14
CA VAL A 167 5.69 5.81 7.34
C VAL A 167 4.43 5.50 8.14
N GLU A 168 4.57 5.02 9.38
CA GLU A 168 3.43 4.65 10.24
C GLU A 168 2.52 5.85 10.53
N ALA A 169 3.07 7.04 10.77
CA ALA A 169 2.27 8.25 10.95
C ALA A 169 1.46 8.60 9.70
N GLY A 170 2.07 8.45 8.51
CA GLY A 170 1.39 8.69 7.24
C GLY A 170 0.26 7.69 6.99
N LEU A 171 0.50 6.40 7.30
CA LEU A 171 -0.53 5.36 7.18
C LEU A 171 -1.71 5.61 8.13
N MET A 172 -1.45 6.03 9.37
CA MET A 172 -2.51 6.37 10.32
C MET A 172 -3.33 7.58 9.88
N GLU A 173 -2.68 8.66 9.42
CA GLU A 173 -3.38 9.85 8.88
C GLU A 173 -4.26 9.49 7.67
N MET A 174 -3.75 8.65 6.76
CA MET A 174 -4.54 8.17 5.62
C MET A 174 -5.74 7.34 6.08
N LEU A 175 -5.54 6.42 7.03
CA LEU A 175 -6.61 5.58 7.57
C LEU A 175 -7.71 6.43 8.23
N ASP A 176 -7.34 7.43 9.02
CA ASP A 176 -8.29 8.35 9.67
C ASP A 176 -9.11 9.12 8.63
N ARG A 177 -8.48 9.57 7.54
CA ARG A 177 -9.20 10.23 6.44
C ARG A 177 -10.13 9.26 5.71
N MET A 178 -9.72 8.02 5.47
CA MET A 178 -10.58 7.02 4.84
C MET A 178 -11.81 6.72 5.71
N GLN A 179 -11.63 6.50 7.01
CA GLN A 179 -12.72 6.18 7.94
C GLN A 179 -13.69 7.36 8.14
N SER A 180 -13.18 8.59 8.13
CA SER A 180 -14.00 9.81 8.23
C SER A 180 -14.63 10.26 6.91
N GLY A 181 -14.37 9.56 5.80
CA GLY A 181 -14.87 9.93 4.47
C GLY A 181 -14.14 11.10 3.81
N ARG A 182 -12.99 11.51 4.35
CA ARG A 182 -12.11 12.59 3.86
C ARG A 182 -11.01 12.12 2.90
N PHE A 183 -11.03 10.86 2.50
CA PHE A 183 -10.17 10.32 1.44
C PHE A 183 -11.01 9.62 0.39
N LYS A 184 -10.88 10.05 -0.87
CA LYS A 184 -11.64 9.53 -2.00
C LYS A 184 -10.73 9.20 -3.17
N VAL A 185 -11.11 8.21 -3.96
CA VAL A 185 -10.35 7.73 -5.12
C VAL A 185 -11.29 7.57 -6.29
N PHE A 186 -10.91 8.07 -7.46
CA PHE A 186 -11.69 7.93 -8.69
C PHE A 186 -11.84 6.45 -9.06
N SER A 187 -13.07 6.03 -9.37
CA SER A 187 -13.43 4.63 -9.66
C SER A 187 -12.67 4.03 -10.84
N THR A 188 -12.18 4.87 -11.75
CA THR A 188 -11.38 4.47 -12.92
C THR A 188 -9.93 4.09 -12.58
N LEU A 189 -9.46 4.31 -11.35
CA LEU A 189 -8.07 4.03 -10.94
C LEU A 189 -7.91 2.59 -10.45
N THR A 190 -8.14 1.62 -11.34
CA THR A 190 -8.15 0.18 -11.03
C THR A 190 -6.84 -0.29 -10.39
N ASP A 191 -5.69 0.13 -10.93
CA ASP A 191 -4.36 -0.25 -10.44
C ASP A 191 -4.14 0.21 -8.99
N TRP A 192 -4.66 1.38 -8.63
CA TRP A 192 -4.60 1.90 -7.25
C TRP A 192 -5.41 1.01 -6.31
N PHE A 193 -6.62 0.61 -6.72
CA PHE A 193 -7.47 -0.27 -5.91
C PHE A 193 -6.90 -1.69 -5.81
N GLU A 194 -6.19 -2.18 -6.83
CA GLU A 194 -5.45 -3.44 -6.73
C GLU A 194 -4.38 -3.39 -5.63
N GLU A 195 -3.58 -2.32 -5.59
CA GLU A 195 -2.60 -2.12 -4.51
C GLU A 195 -3.29 -2.02 -3.16
N PHE A 196 -4.31 -1.18 -3.04
CA PHE A 196 -5.10 -1.02 -1.81
C PHE A 196 -5.60 -2.37 -1.29
N ARG A 197 -6.10 -3.24 -2.19
CA ARG A 197 -6.64 -4.55 -1.80
C ARG A 197 -5.57 -5.47 -1.21
N LEU A 198 -4.34 -5.39 -1.72
CA LEU A 198 -3.23 -6.28 -1.39
C LEU A 198 -2.29 -5.70 -0.32
N TYR A 199 -2.43 -4.42 0.02
CA TYR A 199 -1.52 -3.74 0.93
C TYR A 199 -1.65 -4.24 2.37
N GLN A 200 -0.64 -4.96 2.84
CA GLN A 200 -0.65 -5.66 4.12
C GLN A 200 0.73 -5.63 4.80
N ARG A 201 0.73 -5.66 6.13
CA ARG A 201 1.91 -5.94 6.94
C ARG A 201 2.37 -7.36 6.65
N GLN A 202 3.67 -7.51 6.46
CA GLN A 202 4.29 -8.83 6.42
C GLN A 202 4.44 -9.35 7.85
N GLY A 203 3.73 -10.43 8.17
CA GLY A 203 3.85 -11.13 9.45
C GLY A 203 5.11 -12.01 9.53
N PHE A 204 5.36 -12.55 10.73
CA PHE A 204 6.35 -13.60 10.92
C PHE A 204 5.83 -14.95 10.40
N ARG A 205 6.74 -15.82 9.97
CA ARG A 205 6.47 -17.24 9.71
C ARG A 205 7.06 -18.07 10.86
N MET A 206 6.39 -19.15 11.25
CA MET A 206 7.00 -20.10 12.18
C MET A 206 8.17 -20.79 11.48
N PHE A 207 9.38 -20.61 12.01
CA PHE A 207 10.60 -21.18 11.44
C PHE A 207 10.84 -22.59 11.95
N ARG A 208 10.85 -22.72 13.29
CA ARG A 208 11.14 -23.99 13.97
C ARG A 208 10.63 -24.00 15.40
N ILE A 209 10.53 -25.20 15.95
CA ILE A 209 10.27 -25.45 17.38
C ILE A 209 11.51 -26.07 17.99
N VAL A 210 11.92 -25.58 19.16
CA VAL A 210 12.91 -26.22 20.03
C VAL A 210 12.13 -26.90 21.15
N GLN A 211 12.07 -28.23 21.11
CA GLN A 211 11.37 -29.01 22.11
C GLN A 211 12.12 -28.97 23.44
N ASP A 212 11.38 -28.96 24.55
CA ASP A 212 11.92 -28.98 25.91
C ASP A 212 12.95 -27.86 26.21
N ALA A 213 12.79 -26.71 25.55
CA ALA A 213 13.67 -25.55 25.70
C ALA A 213 13.69 -24.99 27.13
N PHE A 214 12.64 -25.23 27.92
CA PHE A 214 12.46 -24.70 29.28
C PHE A 214 12.49 -25.80 30.34
N GLY A 215 13.57 -26.58 30.39
CA GLY A 215 13.78 -27.66 31.36
C GLY A 215 15.09 -27.55 32.19
N PRO A 216 15.30 -28.45 33.16
CA PRO A 216 16.50 -28.46 34.00
C PRO A 216 17.81 -28.58 33.21
N SER A 217 17.79 -29.32 32.09
CA SER A 217 18.94 -29.46 31.19
C SER A 217 19.35 -28.16 30.50
N THR A 218 18.44 -27.19 30.39
CA THR A 218 18.68 -25.86 29.81
C THR A 218 18.74 -24.75 30.86
N GLY A 219 18.80 -25.12 32.15
CA GLY A 219 18.96 -24.20 33.28
C GLY A 219 17.66 -23.64 33.86
N TYR A 220 16.50 -24.13 33.43
CA TYR A 220 15.20 -23.73 33.96
C TYR A 220 14.75 -24.68 35.09
N PRO A 221 14.13 -24.16 36.17
CA PRO A 221 13.54 -25.01 37.20
C PRO A 221 12.50 -25.97 36.63
N GLU A 222 12.43 -27.17 37.20
CA GLU A 222 11.41 -28.15 36.84
C GLU A 222 10.01 -27.59 37.15
N GLY A 223 9.09 -27.71 36.19
CA GLY A 223 7.73 -27.18 36.32
C GLY A 223 7.60 -25.67 36.11
N SER A 224 8.57 -25.02 35.45
CA SER A 224 8.49 -23.60 35.08
C SER A 224 7.18 -23.29 34.35
N ALA A 225 6.45 -22.28 34.82
CA ALA A 225 5.17 -21.87 34.25
C ALA A 225 5.00 -20.35 34.29
N VAL A 226 4.31 -19.80 33.30
CA VAL A 226 3.93 -18.38 33.25
C VAL A 226 2.41 -18.31 33.18
N ASN A 227 1.79 -17.59 34.12
CA ASN A 227 0.33 -17.47 34.23
C ASN A 227 -0.40 -18.82 34.28
N GLY A 228 0.18 -19.81 34.96
CA GLY A 228 -0.38 -21.16 35.08
C GLY A 228 -0.22 -22.04 33.83
N ILE A 229 0.48 -21.57 32.80
CA ILE A 229 0.77 -22.33 31.59
C ILE A 229 2.18 -22.89 31.68
N PRO A 230 2.38 -24.23 31.64
CA PRO A 230 3.70 -24.83 31.65
C PRO A 230 4.53 -24.38 30.45
N LEU A 231 5.74 -23.89 30.70
CA LEU A 231 6.73 -23.65 29.67
C LEU A 231 7.38 -24.98 29.29
N ARG A 232 7.37 -25.33 28.00
CA ARG A 232 8.01 -26.56 27.49
C ARG A 232 8.86 -26.25 26.28
N ASP A 233 8.19 -25.87 25.20
CA ASP A 233 8.84 -25.66 23.92
C ASP A 233 9.05 -24.17 23.63
N GLN A 234 10.14 -23.85 22.94
CA GLN A 234 10.37 -22.53 22.37
C GLN A 234 9.97 -22.57 20.89
N VAL A 235 9.00 -21.74 20.53
CA VAL A 235 8.64 -21.50 19.12
C VAL A 235 9.45 -20.33 18.60
N VAL A 236 10.23 -20.55 17.54
CA VAL A 236 11.00 -19.51 16.87
C VAL A 236 10.23 -19.03 15.65
N PHE A 237 9.91 -17.75 15.65
CA PHE A 237 9.36 -17.04 14.51
C PHE A 237 10.50 -16.39 13.74
N GLU A 238 10.51 -16.53 12.42
CA GLU A 238 11.40 -15.78 11.56
C GLU A 238 10.60 -14.86 10.65
N ARG A 239 11.23 -13.77 10.26
CA ARG A 239 10.77 -12.96 9.15
C ARG A 239 11.96 -12.85 8.22
N ASP A 240 11.87 -13.54 7.09
CA ASP A 240 12.81 -13.33 5.99
C ASP A 240 12.56 -11.93 5.44
N LEU A 241 13.47 -11.01 5.76
CA LEU A 241 13.47 -9.65 5.25
C LEU A 241 14.07 -9.55 3.85
N GLY A 242 14.28 -10.70 3.18
CA GLY A 242 14.72 -10.88 1.79
C GLY A 242 15.02 -9.59 1.06
N ALA A 243 16.30 -9.31 0.87
CA ALA A 243 16.78 -8.25 0.00
C ALA A 243 16.48 -8.62 -1.46
N ASP A 244 15.23 -8.42 -1.88
CA ASP A 244 14.79 -8.41 -3.28
C ASP A 244 14.18 -7.04 -3.60
#